data_AF-A0A4R3E0Y1-F1
#
_entry.id   AF-A0A4R3E0Y1-F1
#
_cell.length_a   1.000
_cell.length_b   1.000
_cell.length_c   1.000
_cell.angle_alpha   90.00
_cell.angle_beta   90.00
_cell.angle_gamma   90.00
#
_symmetry.space_group_name_H-M   'P 1'
#
loop_
_entity.id
_entity.type
_entity.pdbx_description
1 polymer ?
#
loop_
_entity_poly.entity_id
_entity_poly.type
_entity_poly.pdbx_seq_one_letter_code
_entity_poly.pdbx_strand_id
1 'polypeptide(L)'
;MAKAKDVGPKGQRPEALATFAASARNDGRKPERIGLEATPDTKPLKTSPEKKQDAATKVLREGVLGKDQGADAAIDKLPDRTRRH
;
A
#
# COMPACT_ATOMS: atom_id res chain seq x y z
N MET A 1 18.98 -28.05 -14.45
CA MET A 1 18.33 -28.32 -13.13
C MET A 1 17.14 -27.42 -13.00
N ALA A 2 15.95 -27.98 -12.75
CA ALA A 2 14.71 -27.22 -12.65
C ALA A 2 14.28 -27.08 -11.19
N LYS A 3 13.68 -25.91 -10.91
CA LYS A 3 12.76 -25.54 -9.82
C LYS A 3 13.35 -24.92 -8.55
N ALA A 4 13.02 -23.64 -8.39
CA ALA A 4 12.43 -23.16 -7.15
C ALA A 4 11.02 -22.63 -7.50
N LYS A 5 10.00 -23.34 -7.05
CA LYS A 5 8.61 -22.88 -7.07
C LYS A 5 8.41 -22.09 -5.79
N ASP A 6 8.37 -20.76 -5.87
CA ASP A 6 7.93 -19.94 -4.76
C ASP A 6 6.42 -19.71 -4.84
N VAL A 7 5.74 -20.22 -3.82
CA VAL A 7 4.30 -20.36 -3.71
C VAL A 7 3.78 -19.22 -2.82
N GLY A 8 3.89 -17.98 -3.29
CA GLY A 8 3.17 -16.83 -2.73
C GLY A 8 1.82 -16.63 -3.45
N PRO A 9 0.84 -15.93 -2.84
CA PRO A 9 -0.48 -15.73 -3.46
C PRO A 9 -0.31 -15.07 -4.83
N LYS A 10 -0.67 -15.81 -5.88
CA LYS A 10 -0.50 -15.41 -7.28
C LYS A 10 -1.20 -14.06 -7.52
N GLY A 11 -0.40 -13.01 -7.79
CA GLY A 11 -0.91 -11.71 -8.24
C GLY A 11 -0.41 -10.50 -7.45
N GLN A 12 0.14 -10.68 -6.26
CA GLN A 12 0.67 -9.57 -5.47
C GLN A 12 2.20 -9.50 -5.62
N ARG A 13 2.67 -8.90 -6.71
CA ARG A 13 4.08 -8.51 -6.87
C ARG A 13 4.20 -6.99 -6.67
N PRO A 14 4.16 -6.50 -5.42
CA PRO A 14 4.23 -5.06 -5.14
C PRO A 14 5.50 -4.42 -5.71
N GLU A 15 6.60 -5.17 -5.84
CA GLU A 15 7.86 -4.71 -6.43
C GLU A 15 7.75 -4.52 -7.94
N ALA A 16 7.02 -5.39 -8.63
CA ALA A 16 6.77 -5.26 -10.07
C ALA A 16 5.87 -4.04 -10.35
N LEU A 17 4.86 -3.82 -9.51
CA LEU A 17 4.00 -2.63 -9.58
C LEU A 17 4.78 -1.34 -9.26
N ALA A 18 5.64 -1.37 -8.25
CA ALA A 18 6.50 -0.23 -7.90
C ALA A 18 7.50 0.09 -9.03
N THR A 19 8.11 -0.93 -9.62
CA THR A 19 9.02 -0.76 -10.76
C THR A 19 8.29 -0.17 -11.97
N PHE A 20 7.07 -0.64 -12.26
CA PHE A 20 6.23 -0.12 -13.33
C PHE A 20 5.87 1.36 -13.08
N ALA A 21 5.40 1.72 -11.89
CA ALA A 21 5.05 3.09 -11.54
C ALA A 21 6.27 4.04 -11.57
N ALA A 22 7.43 3.58 -11.10
CA ALA A 22 8.66 4.36 -11.12
C ALA A 22 9.17 4.57 -12.56
N SER A 23 9.12 3.53 -13.40
CA SER A 23 9.51 3.63 -14.82
C SER A 23 8.55 4.53 -15.60
N ALA A 24 7.24 4.48 -15.32
CA ALA A 24 6.24 5.35 -15.93
C ALA A 24 6.48 6.84 -15.63
N ARG A 25 7.07 7.16 -14.47
CA ARG A 25 7.45 8.53 -14.07
C ARG A 25 8.81 8.97 -14.60
N ASN A 26 9.60 8.07 -15.20
CA ASN A 26 10.98 8.29 -15.63
C ASN A 26 11.18 7.92 -17.11
N ASP A 27 10.26 8.35 -17.98
CA ASP A 27 10.33 8.11 -19.44
C ASP A 27 10.53 6.64 -19.85
N GLY A 28 9.98 5.70 -19.08
CA GLY A 28 10.11 4.27 -19.32
C GLY A 28 11.48 3.67 -18.93
N ARG A 29 12.36 4.44 -18.28
CA ARG A 29 13.66 3.95 -17.82
C ARG A 29 13.56 3.27 -16.47
N LYS A 30 14.02 2.02 -16.44
CA LYS A 30 14.17 1.23 -15.21
C LYS A 30 15.05 2.01 -14.21
N PRO A 31 14.59 2.27 -12.98
CA PRO A 31 15.39 2.93 -11.96
C PRO A 31 16.73 2.22 -11.71
N GLU A 32 17.81 2.97 -11.52
CA GLU A 32 19.16 2.43 -11.26
C GLU A 32 19.23 1.60 -9.98
N ARG A 33 18.41 1.94 -8.98
CA ARG A 33 18.29 1.18 -7.73
C ARG A 33 16.93 0.51 -7.65
N ILE A 34 16.91 -0.79 -7.94
CA ILE A 34 15.81 -1.70 -7.60
C ILE A 34 16.42 -2.78 -6.71
N GLY A 35 15.99 -2.83 -5.46
CA GLY A 35 16.52 -3.75 -4.46
C GLY A 35 15.40 -4.33 -3.59
N LEU A 36 15.75 -5.35 -2.79
CA LEU A 36 14.87 -5.96 -1.80
C LEU A 36 14.67 -5.08 -0.56
N GLU A 37 15.43 -3.99 -0.47
CA GLU A 37 15.36 -3.04 0.63
C GLU A 37 14.29 -1.98 0.37
N ALA A 38 13.56 -1.63 1.42
CA ALA A 38 12.54 -0.61 1.34
C ALA A 38 13.16 0.79 1.23
N THR A 39 12.75 1.56 0.21
CA THR A 39 13.17 2.94 -0.01
C THR A 39 12.30 3.90 0.80
N PRO A 40 12.63 5.20 0.94
CA PRO A 40 11.75 6.17 1.59
C PRO A 40 10.32 6.19 1.00
N ASP A 41 10.18 5.90 -0.30
CA ASP A 41 8.90 5.86 -1.01
C ASP A 41 8.09 4.58 -0.76
N THR A 42 8.76 3.45 -0.50
CA THR A 42 8.10 2.14 -0.35
C THR A 42 8.10 1.62 1.09
N LYS A 43 8.90 2.19 1.98
CA LYS A 43 8.98 1.83 3.40
C LYS A 43 7.61 1.93 4.06
N PRO A 44 7.22 1.06 5.00
CA PRO A 44 5.97 1.25 5.72
C PRO A 44 5.97 2.59 6.47
N LEU A 45 4.85 3.30 6.41
CA LEU A 45 4.61 4.45 7.28
C LEU A 45 4.40 3.96 8.71
N LYS A 46 5.06 4.62 9.67
CA LYS A 46 4.93 4.28 11.08
C LYS A 46 3.51 4.60 11.55
N THR A 47 2.79 3.60 12.03
CA THR A 47 1.46 3.74 12.63
C THR A 47 1.13 2.55 13.53
N SER A 48 0.08 2.66 14.33
CA SER A 48 -0.39 1.59 15.20
C SER A 48 -1.31 0.62 14.41
N PRO A 49 -1.14 -0.70 14.55
CA PRO A 49 -2.05 -1.69 13.99
C PRO A 49 -3.49 -1.50 14.44
N GLU A 50 -3.71 -1.14 15.70
CA GLU A 50 -5.03 -0.93 16.29
C GLU A 50 -5.77 0.21 15.57
N LYS A 51 -5.10 1.33 15.31
CA LYS A 51 -5.70 2.46 14.57
C LYS A 51 -6.11 2.08 13.15
N LYS A 52 -5.33 1.21 12.48
CA LYS A 52 -5.67 0.68 11.15
C LYS A 52 -6.90 -0.21 11.22
N GLN A 53 -6.97 -1.08 12.23
CA GLN A 53 -8.07 -2.00 12.44
C GLN A 53 -9.38 -1.25 12.70
N ASP A 54 -9.34 -0.21 13.53
CA ASP A 54 -10.49 0.62 13.84
C ASP A 54 -11.03 1.35 12.61
N ALA A 55 -10.14 1.98 11.82
CA ALA A 55 -10.53 2.65 10.58
C ALA A 55 -11.15 1.66 9.58
N ALA A 56 -10.53 0.49 9.38
CA ALA A 56 -11.05 -0.54 8.50
C ALA A 56 -12.42 -1.06 8.95
N THR A 57 -12.60 -1.26 10.25
CA THR A 57 -13.88 -1.72 10.82
C THR A 57 -14.99 -0.71 10.54
N LYS A 58 -14.71 0.59 10.67
CA LYS A 58 -15.68 1.64 10.37
C LYS A 58 -16.05 1.68 8.89
N VAL A 59 -15.07 1.62 7.99
CA VAL A 59 -15.31 1.58 6.53
C VAL A 59 -16.21 0.40 6.16
N LEU A 60 -15.89 -0.80 6.66
CA LEU A 60 -16.66 -2.01 6.36
C LEU A 60 -18.08 -1.92 6.93
N ARG A 61 -18.23 -1.41 8.16
CA ARG A 61 -19.54 -1.27 8.81
C ARG A 61 -20.40 -0.22 8.09
N GLU A 62 -19.82 0.90 7.70
CA GLU A 62 -20.51 1.97 6.97
C GLU A 62 -21.00 1.50 5.61
N GLY A 63 -20.17 0.79 4.85
CA GLY A 63 -20.55 0.20 3.57
C GLY A 63 -21.71 -0.81 3.67
N VAL A 64 -21.81 -1.54 4.79
CA VAL A 64 -22.92 -2.48 5.05
C VAL A 64 -24.18 -1.76 5.53
N LEU A 65 -24.05 -0.79 6.43
CA LEU A 65 -25.21 -0.11 7.04
C LEU A 65 -25.78 1.01 6.16
N GLY A 66 -25.01 1.54 5.21
CA GLY A 66 -25.39 2.70 4.39
C GLY A 66 -25.56 3.97 5.23
N LYS A 67 -24.91 4.05 6.39
CA LYS A 67 -24.98 5.17 7.34
C LYS A 67 -23.59 5.52 7.81
N ASP A 68 -23.34 6.82 7.98
CA ASP A 68 -22.07 7.35 8.47
C ASP A 68 -21.65 6.67 9.79
N GLN A 69 -20.43 6.12 9.83
CA GLN A 69 -19.79 5.55 11.03
C GLN A 69 -18.49 6.30 11.38
N GLY A 70 -18.26 7.46 10.76
CA GLY A 70 -17.05 8.24 10.87
C GLY A 70 -15.84 7.54 10.25
N ALA A 71 -16.06 6.82 9.14
CA ALA A 71 -14.99 6.14 8.41
C ALA A 71 -13.95 7.14 7.88
N ASP A 72 -14.39 8.22 7.23
CA ASP A 72 -13.52 9.25 6.66
C ASP A 72 -12.65 9.92 7.73
N ALA A 73 -13.25 10.34 8.85
CA ALA A 73 -12.51 10.93 9.96
C ALA A 73 -11.52 9.95 10.63
N ALA A 74 -11.76 8.63 10.55
CA ALA A 74 -10.82 7.63 11.03
C ALA A 74 -9.66 7.43 10.05
N ILE A 75 -9.94 7.46 8.74
CA ILE A 75 -8.93 7.42 7.67
C ILE A 75 -8.03 8.66 7.77
N ASP A 76 -8.60 9.86 7.98
CA ASP A 76 -7.87 11.11 8.08
C ASP A 76 -6.85 11.14 9.23
N LYS A 77 -7.05 10.35 10.27
CA LYS A 77 -6.10 10.24 11.39
C LYS A 77 -4.93 9.31 11.09
N LEU A 78 -5.00 8.51 10.03
CA LEU A 78 -3.92 7.63 9.61
C LEU A 78 -2.91 8.39 8.74
N PRO A 79 -1.61 8.03 8.83
CA PRO A 79 -0.60 8.60 7.95
C PRO A 79 -0.86 8.15 6.51
N ASP A 80 -0.79 9.13 5.59
CA ASP A 80 -1.07 8.95 4.18
C ASP A 80 -0.03 9.69 3.34
N ARG A 81 0.56 9.00 2.37
CA ARG A 81 1.56 9.55 1.44
C ARG A 81 0.96 10.40 0.32
N THR A 82 -0.35 10.33 0.11
CA THR A 82 -1.02 10.95 -1.03
C THR A 82 -1.65 12.29 -0.71
N ARG A 83 -1.77 12.64 0.58
CA ARG A 83 -2.27 13.95 0.99
C ARG A 83 -1.23 15.02 0.71
N ARG A 84 -1.62 16.03 -0.07
CA ARG A 84 -0.86 17.28 -0.20
C ARG A 84 -1.18 18.14 1.02
N HIS A 85 -0.12 18.68 1.65
CA HIS A 85 -0.21 19.73 2.65
C HIS A 85 -0.32 21.10 1.97
#